data_AF-P97400-F1
#
_entry.id   AF-P97400-F1
#
_cell.length_a   1.000
_cell.length_b   1.000
_cell.length_c   1.000
_cell.angle_alpha   90.00
_cell.angle_beta   90.00
_cell.angle_gamma   90.00
#
_symmetry.space_group_name_H-M   'P 1'
#
loop_
_entity.id
_entity.type
_entity.pdbx_description
1 polymer ?
#
loop_
_entity_poly.entity_id
_entity_poly.type
_entity_poly.pdbx_seq_one_letter_code
_entity_poly.pdbx_strand_id
1 'polypeptide(L)' 'EPYLQVDFHTEMKEDSDIAFHSRVYFGHWVVMNSRVNGAWQYEVTCHNMPFQDGKPFNLSISVPPDKY' A
#
# COMPACT_ATOMS: atom_id res chain seq x y z
N GLU A 1 -11.86 -4.93 -11.30
CA GLU A 1 -11.88 -5.35 -9.89
C GLU A 1 -11.61 -4.15 -9.01
N PRO A 2 -12.33 -3.97 -7.90
CA PRO A 2 -12.09 -2.85 -7.00
C PRO A 2 -10.70 -2.99 -6.37
N TYR A 3 -9.94 -1.91 -6.34
CA TYR A 3 -8.69 -1.82 -5.60
C TYR A 3 -8.67 -0.54 -4.76
N LEU A 4 -7.91 -0.60 -3.67
CA LEU A 4 -7.52 0.57 -2.88
C LEU A 4 -6.02 0.75 -3.02
N GLN A 5 -5.56 1.99 -3.19
CA GLN A 5 -4.14 2.33 -3.20
C GLN A 5 -3.88 3.45 -2.20
N VAL A 6 -2.81 3.28 -1.43
CA VAL A 6 -2.28 4.29 -0.49
C VAL A 6 -0.79 4.42 -0.75
N ASP A 7 -0.36 5.63 -1.08
CA ASP A 7 1.03 5.95 -1.37
C ASP A 7 1.53 7.05 -0.43
N PHE A 8 2.67 6.80 0.21
CA PHE A 8 3.40 7.81 0.99
C PHE A 8 4.53 8.36 0.11
N HIS A 9 4.20 9.40 -0.65
CA HIS A 9 5.14 10.11 -1.51
C HIS A 9 6.19 10.91 -0.72
N THR A 10 7.40 11.00 -1.26
CA THR A 10 8.48 11.81 -0.67
C THR A 10 8.36 13.31 -0.99
N GLU A 11 7.58 13.67 -2.01
CA GLU A 11 7.29 15.05 -2.40
C GLU A 11 5.81 15.19 -2.80
N MET A 12 5.36 16.42 -3.08
CA MET A 12 3.97 16.69 -3.50
C MET A 12 3.66 16.27 -4.94
N LYS A 13 4.69 15.97 -5.75
CA LYS A 13 4.53 15.52 -7.13
C LYS A 13 4.23 14.02 -7.18
N GLU A 14 3.32 13.61 -8.05
CA GLU A 14 2.88 12.21 -8.18
C GLU A 14 3.97 11.27 -8.72
N ASP A 15 4.98 11.81 -9.40
CA ASP A 15 6.12 11.06 -9.94
C ASP A 15 7.30 10.95 -8.95
N SER A 16 7.17 11.52 -7.75
CA SER A 16 8.19 11.40 -6.69
C SER A 16 8.37 9.98 -6.19
N ASP A 17 9.50 9.69 -5.57
CA ASP A 17 9.69 8.42 -4.87
C ASP A 17 8.58 8.16 -3.85
N ILE A 18 8.32 6.87 -3.60
CA ILE A 18 7.27 6.41 -2.70
C ILE A 18 7.96 5.62 -1.58
N ALA A 19 7.89 6.14 -0.36
CA ALA A 19 8.46 5.47 0.81
C ALA A 19 7.66 4.21 1.17
N PHE A 20 6.34 4.25 1.00
CA PHE A 20 5.44 3.11 1.24
C PHE A 20 4.28 3.14 0.25
N HIS A 21 4.21 2.11 -0.60
CA HIS A 21 3.09 1.81 -1.49
C HIS A 21 2.33 0.62 -0.91
N SER A 22 1.01 0.74 -0.77
CA SER A 22 0.13 -0.37 -0.42
C SER A 22 -1.05 -0.40 -1.38
N ARG A 23 -1.22 -1.52 -2.09
CA ARG A 23 -2.37 -1.74 -2.97
C ARG A 23 -3.13 -3.00 -2.55
N VAL A 24 -4.42 -2.82 -2.24
CA VAL A 24 -5.34 -3.90 -1.87
C VAL A 24 -6.13 -4.32 -3.10
N TYR A 25 -6.03 -5.59 -3.47
CA TYR A 25 -6.94 -6.26 -4.40
C TYR A 25 -8.01 -6.94 -3.55
N PHE A 26 -9.17 -6.30 -3.39
CA PHE A 26 -10.21 -6.77 -2.46
C PHE A 26 -10.66 -8.20 -2.82
N GLY A 27 -10.68 -9.09 -1.81
CA GLY A 27 -11.00 -10.51 -1.99
C GLY A 27 -9.81 -11.40 -2.38
N HIS A 28 -8.65 -10.82 -2.65
CA HIS A 28 -7.47 -11.53 -3.18
C HIS A 28 -6.25 -11.37 -2.27
N TRP A 29 -5.48 -10.30 -2.45
CA TRP A 29 -4.24 -10.04 -1.70
C TRP A 29 -3.94 -8.54 -1.59
N VAL A 30 -2.97 -8.20 -0.75
CA VAL A 30 -2.36 -6.87 -0.64
C VAL A 30 -0.93 -6.96 -1.15
N VAL A 31 -0.52 -6.03 -2.00
CA VAL A 31 0.89 -5.84 -2.38
C VAL A 31 1.43 -4.59 -1.73
N MET A 32 2.68 -4.66 -1.28
CA MET A 32 3.40 -3.54 -0.67
C MET A 32 4.77 -3.39 -1.33
N ASN A 33 5.20 -2.15 -1.55
CA ASN A 33 6.50 -1.86 -2.15
C ASN A 33 6.98 -0.45 -1.77
N SER A 34 8.14 -0.06 -2.31
CA SER A 34 8.62 1.32 -2.37
C SER A 34 9.08 1.64 -3.79
N ARG A 35 9.04 2.92 -4.16
CA ARG A 35 9.64 3.44 -5.40
C ARG A 35 10.82 4.32 -5.02
N VAL A 36 12.03 3.90 -5.39
CA VAL A 36 13.28 4.59 -5.04
C VAL A 36 14.04 4.90 -6.33
N ASN A 37 14.42 6.16 -6.51
CA ASN A 37 14.97 6.70 -7.75
C ASN A 37 14.11 6.35 -8.98
N GLY A 38 12.78 6.45 -8.84
CA GLY A 38 11.82 6.14 -9.90
C GLY A 38 11.61 4.65 -10.19
N ALA A 39 12.32 3.73 -9.52
CA ALA A 39 12.22 2.30 -9.74
C ALA A 39 11.52 1.57 -8.58
N TRP A 40 10.61 0.65 -8.91
CA TRP A 40 9.98 -0.25 -7.93
C TRP A 40 11.02 -1.22 -7.34
N GLN A 41 10.94 -1.41 -6.02
CA GLN A 41 11.82 -2.31 -5.28
C GLN A 41 11.17 -3.71 -5.18
N TYR A 42 11.65 -4.52 -4.23
CA TYR A 42 11.10 -5.86 -3.98
C TYR A 42 9.68 -5.77 -3.43
N GLU A 43 8.73 -6.39 -4.15
CA GLU A 43 7.32 -6.44 -3.75
C GLU A 43 7.09 -7.47 -2.65
N VAL A 44 6.31 -7.09 -1.64
CA VAL A 44 5.83 -7.96 -0.57
C VAL A 44 4.34 -8.20 -0.74
N THR A 45 3.94 -9.48 -0.82
CA THR A 45 2.54 -9.87 -0.99
C THR A 45 1.99 -10.50 0.29
N CYS A 46 0.81 -10.04 0.72
CA CYS A 46 0.07 -10.57 1.85
C CYS A 46 -1.29 -11.10 1.38
N HIS A 47 -1.56 -12.38 1.63
CA HIS A 47 -2.84 -13.02 1.28
C HIS A 47 -3.91 -12.91 2.39
N ASN A 48 -3.59 -12.27 3.52
CA ASN A 48 -4.60 -12.02 4.55
C ASN A 48 -5.58 -10.95 4.07
N MET A 49 -6.86 -11.29 3.99
CA MET A 49 -7.91 -10.43 3.43
C MET A 49 -9.03 -10.20 4.45
N PRO A 50 -8.87 -9.25 5.39
CA PRO A 50 -9.87 -8.99 6.43
C PRO A 50 -11.05 -8.13 5.95
N PHE A 51 -10.98 -7.56 4.75
CA PHE A 51 -12.03 -6.69 4.21
C PHE A 51 -13.24 -7.53 3.74
N GLN A 52 -14.43 -7.13 4.17
CA GLN A 52 -15.68 -7.79 3.80
C GLN A 52 -16.33 -7.10 2.60
N ASP A 53 -16.86 -7.91 1.67
CA ASP A 53 -17.51 -7.41 0.47
C ASP A 53 -18.73 -6.53 0.80
N GLY A 54 -18.81 -5.38 0.13
CA GLY A 54 -19.88 -4.39 0.31
C GLY A 54 -19.95 -3.72 1.70
N LYS A 55 -18.96 -3.88 2.58
CA LYS A 55 -18.94 -3.26 3.92
C LYS A 55 -17.95 -2.09 4.01
N PRO A 56 -18.29 -1.01 4.74
CA PRO A 56 -17.31 0.02 5.07
C PRO A 56 -16.22 -0.55 5.96
N PHE A 57 -15.01 -0.02 5.85
CA PHE A 57 -13.84 -0.42 6.63
C PHE A 57 -13.10 0.81 7.16
N ASN A 58 -12.30 0.62 8.21
CA ASN A 58 -11.34 1.58 8.71
C ASN A 58 -9.93 1.05 8.46
N LEU A 59 -9.07 1.85 7.83
CA LEU A 59 -7.66 1.54 7.62
C LEU A 59 -6.80 2.49 8.47
N SER A 60 -5.98 1.93 9.35
CA SER A 60 -5.01 2.68 10.16
C SER A 60 -3.60 2.18 9.88
N ILE A 61 -2.72 3.08 9.45
CA ILE A 61 -1.29 2.79 9.26
C ILE A 61 -0.54 3.50 10.40
N SER A 62 0.13 2.73 11.25
CA SER A 62 0.92 3.28 12.37
C SER A 62 2.38 3.42 11.95
N VAL A 63 3.13 4.32 12.59
CA VAL A 63 4.55 4.55 12.27
C VAL A 63 5.42 4.28 13.50
N PRO A 64 5.70 3.01 13.85
CA PRO A 64 6.72 2.67 14.83
C PRO A 64 8.15 2.94 14.29
N PRO A 65 9.20 2.86 15.14
CA PRO A 65 10.57 3.19 14.74
C PRO A 65 11.18 2.32 13.61
N ASP A 66 10.71 1.09 13.42
CA ASP A 66 11.34 0.07 12.58
C ASP A 66 10.49 -0.40 11.39
N LYS A 67 9.23 0.03 11.28
CA LYS A 67 8.27 -0.46 10.28
C LYS A 67 7.04 0.44 10.17
N TYR A 68 6.13 0.06 9.28
CA TYR A 68 4.74 0.50 9.25
C TYR A 68 3.83 -0.67 9.62
#